data_AF-A0A9D7IH72-F1
#
_entry.id   AF-A0A9D7IH72-F1
#
_cell.length_a   1.000
_cell.length_b   1.000
_cell.length_c   1.000
_cell.angle_alpha   90.00
_cell.angle_beta   90.00
_cell.angle_gamma   90.00
#
_symmetry.space_group_name_H-M   'P 1'
#
loop_
_entity.id
_entity.type
_entity.pdbx_description
1 polymer ?
#
loop_
_entity_poly.entity_id
_entity_poly.type
_entity_poly.pdbx_seq_one_letter_code
_entity_poly.pdbx_strand_id
1 'polypeptide(L)'
;MKSSDEFLARRYFPAILCVECDSPIDALVALCIPREEAMDLVAASWRSEELHCILATVDGGRCVAALRTAEGRWAACNAFPEPCYTTRREAERQLQKLLRRGRRGYVGELAGGV
;
A
#
# COMPACT_ATOMS: atom_id res chain seq x y z
N MET A 1 20.43 11.22 27.48
CA MET A 1 19.99 11.67 26.13
C MET A 1 19.92 10.44 25.24
N LYS A 2 18.72 9.95 24.93
CA LYS A 2 18.56 8.80 24.02
C LYS A 2 18.72 9.30 22.59
N SER A 3 19.62 8.62 21.88
CA SER A 3 20.08 8.91 20.53
C SER A 3 18.91 9.04 19.56
N SER A 4 18.77 10.22 18.97
CA SER A 4 17.81 10.54 17.90
C SER A 4 18.32 9.97 16.58
N ASP A 5 18.24 8.64 16.46
CA ASP A 5 18.50 7.92 15.23
C ASP A 5 17.27 7.06 14.89
N GLU A 6 16.10 7.70 14.85
CA GLU A 6 14.95 7.18 14.10
C GLU A 6 15.27 7.33 12.61
N PHE A 7 16.23 6.52 12.13
CA PHE A 7 16.41 6.30 10.70
C PHE A 7 15.06 5.91 10.11
N LEU A 8 14.72 6.57 9.00
CA LEU A 8 13.56 6.39 8.13
C LEU A 8 13.39 4.92 7.69
N ALA A 9 13.03 4.05 8.63
CA ALA A 9 13.03 2.62 8.42
C ALA A 9 11.80 2.28 7.57
N ARG A 10 12.05 1.96 6.30
CA ARG A 10 11.05 1.42 5.37
C ARG A 10 10.28 0.31 6.07
N ARG A 11 8.95 0.42 6.04
CA ARG A 11 8.04 -0.60 6.56
C ARG A 11 7.37 -1.29 5.40
N TYR A 12 7.16 -2.59 5.55
CA TYR A 12 6.57 -3.43 4.52
C TYR A 12 5.30 -4.08 5.04
N PHE A 13 4.31 -4.25 4.16
CA PHE A 13 3.05 -4.89 4.51
C PHE A 13 2.53 -5.78 3.37
N PRO A 14 1.88 -6.91 3.68
CA PRO A 14 1.23 -7.73 2.67
C PRO A 14 -0.06 -7.06 2.17
N ALA A 15 -0.32 -7.18 0.87
CA ALA A 15 -1.50 -6.65 0.21
C ALA A 15 -2.06 -7.69 -0.77
N ILE A 16 -3.36 -7.98 -0.70
CA ILE A 16 -4.03 -8.94 -1.58
C ILE A 16 -4.67 -8.19 -2.75
N LEU A 17 -4.34 -8.57 -3.98
CA LEU A 17 -4.83 -7.93 -5.18
C LEU A 17 -6.36 -8.13 -5.33
N CYS A 18 -7.06 -7.03 -5.57
CA CYS A 18 -8.45 -7.01 -6.02
C CYS A 18 -8.51 -6.89 -7.55
N VAL A 19 -7.85 -5.87 -8.11
CA VAL A 19 -7.85 -5.57 -9.56
C VAL A 19 -6.62 -4.74 -9.94
N GLU A 20 -6.20 -4.81 -11.20
CA GLU A 20 -5.19 -3.93 -11.78
C GLU A 20 -5.85 -2.85 -12.63
N CYS A 21 -5.41 -1.60 -12.46
CA CYS A 21 -5.93 -0.41 -13.11
C CYS A 21 -4.79 0.36 -13.79
N ASP A 22 -5.13 1.26 -14.71
CA ASP A 22 -4.14 2.03 -15.46
C ASP A 22 -3.76 3.36 -14.75
N SER A 23 -4.53 3.79 -13.75
CA SER A 23 -4.27 4.99 -12.95
C SER A 23 -4.43 4.74 -11.45
N PRO A 24 -3.76 5.52 -10.58
CA PRO A 24 -3.91 5.39 -9.13
C PRO A 24 -5.32 5.78 -8.67
N ILE A 25 -5.95 6.75 -9.34
CA ILE A 25 -7.33 7.19 -9.04
C ILE A 25 -8.30 6.03 -9.29
N ASP A 26 -8.18 5.36 -10.44
CA ASP A 26 -9.06 4.22 -10.75
C ASP A 26 -8.86 3.04 -9.79
N ALA A 27 -7.62 2.81 -9.35
CA ALA A 27 -7.33 1.80 -8.34
C ALA A 27 -7.99 2.12 -6.99
N LEU A 28 -7.95 3.37 -6.54
CA LEU A 28 -8.60 3.81 -5.29
C LEU A 28 -10.13 3.76 -5.40
N VAL A 29 -10.69 4.18 -6.54
CA VAL A 29 -12.14 4.08 -6.80
C VAL A 29 -12.60 2.62 -6.82
N ALA A 30 -11.81 1.71 -7.40
CA ALA A 30 -12.09 0.28 -7.37
C ALA A 30 -12.06 -0.33 -5.94
N LEU A 31 -11.44 0.36 -4.99
CA LEU A 31 -11.43 0.00 -3.56
C LEU A 31 -12.58 0.63 -2.77
N CYS A 32 -13.54 1.26 -3.46
CA CYS A 32 -14.67 1.99 -2.89
C CYS A 32 -14.31 3.31 -2.21
N ILE A 33 -13.17 3.93 -2.56
CA ILE A 33 -12.88 5.30 -2.13
C ILE A 33 -13.63 6.27 -3.06
N PRO A 34 -14.39 7.25 -2.53
CA PRO A 34 -15.02 8.29 -3.34
C PRO A 34 -14.00 8.99 -4.25
N ARG A 35 -14.41 9.33 -5.48
CA ARG A 35 -13.49 9.90 -6.49
C ARG A 35 -12.78 11.17 -6.00
N GLU A 36 -13.50 12.05 -5.31
CA GLU A 36 -12.93 13.29 -4.77
C GLU A 36 -11.82 12.99 -3.75
N GLU A 37 -12.11 12.13 -2.78
CA GLU A 37 -11.12 11.67 -1.79
C GLU A 37 -9.93 10.95 -2.46
N ALA A 38 -10.17 10.14 -3.49
CA ALA A 38 -9.10 9.50 -4.24
C ALA A 38 -8.16 10.51 -4.92
N MET A 39 -8.70 11.60 -5.48
CA MET A 39 -7.87 12.68 -6.04
C MET A 39 -7.06 13.39 -4.96
N ASP A 40 -7.66 13.67 -3.80
CA ASP A 40 -6.98 14.30 -2.67
C ASP A 40 -5.83 13.42 -2.14
N LEU A 41 -6.06 12.11 -2.01
CA LEU A 41 -5.03 11.14 -1.61
C LEU A 41 -3.87 11.09 -2.61
N VAL A 42 -4.17 11.09 -3.91
CA VAL A 42 -3.15 11.14 -4.97
C VAL A 42 -2.36 12.44 -4.90
N ALA A 43 -3.04 13.58 -4.76
CA ALA A 43 -2.39 14.87 -4.63
C ALA A 43 -1.50 14.96 -3.38
N ALA A 44 -1.97 14.43 -2.24
CA ALA A 44 -1.20 14.39 -0.99
C ALA A 44 0.07 13.53 -1.13
N SER A 45 0.00 12.46 -1.92
CA SER A 45 1.12 11.56 -2.13
C SER A 45 2.26 12.17 -2.97
N TRP A 46 2.00 13.18 -3.81
CA TRP A 46 3.02 13.84 -4.66
C TRP A 46 4.19 14.47 -3.90
N ARG A 47 4.08 14.62 -2.58
CA ARG A 47 5.19 15.07 -1.73
C ARG A 47 6.31 14.03 -1.63
N SER A 48 6.05 12.78 -2.02
CA SER A 48 7.07 11.75 -2.18
C SER A 48 7.53 11.73 -3.65
N GLU A 49 8.84 11.88 -3.88
CA GLU A 49 9.44 11.94 -5.22
C GLU A 49 9.12 10.71 -6.09
N GLU A 50 8.71 9.59 -5.49
CA GLU A 50 8.24 8.42 -6.21
C GLU A 50 6.95 7.84 -5.61
N LEU A 51 5.83 8.06 -6.30
CA LEU A 51 4.54 7.47 -5.96
C LEU A 51 4.51 5.97 -6.20
N HIS A 52 4.87 5.19 -5.19
CA HIS A 52 4.82 3.72 -5.25
C HIS A 52 3.66 3.11 -4.47
N CYS A 53 3.11 3.82 -3.49
CA CYS A 53 2.08 3.32 -2.61
C CYS A 53 1.20 4.47 -2.08
N ILE A 54 -0.11 4.30 -2.19
CA ILE A 54 -1.10 5.14 -1.50
C ILE A 54 -1.89 4.20 -0.59
N LEU A 55 -1.73 4.37 0.73
CA LEU A 55 -2.45 3.62 1.75
C LEU A 55 -3.62 4.47 2.26
N ALA A 56 -4.79 3.87 2.38
CA ALA A 56 -6.00 4.52 2.87
C ALA A 56 -6.85 3.55 3.69
N THR A 57 -7.84 4.08 4.38
CA THR A 57 -8.83 3.30 5.14
C THR A 57 -10.21 3.60 4.59
N VAL A 58 -10.95 2.56 4.20
CA VAL A 58 -12.34 2.72 3.73
C VAL A 58 -13.32 2.65 4.89
N ASP A 59 -14.55 3.08 4.64
CA ASP A 59 -15.68 2.91 5.55
C ASP A 59 -15.77 1.45 6.05
N GLY A 60 -15.82 1.28 7.36
CA GLY A 60 -15.70 -0.02 8.03
C GLY A 60 -14.29 -0.37 8.53
N GLY A 61 -13.33 0.56 8.42
CA GLY A 61 -12.02 0.45 9.09
C GLY A 61 -11.02 -0.46 8.37
N ARG A 62 -11.33 -0.92 7.17
CA ARG A 62 -10.44 -1.80 6.38
C ARG A 62 -9.37 -0.97 5.69
N CYS A 63 -8.11 -1.34 5.90
CA CYS A 63 -6.99 -0.76 5.16
C CYS A 63 -6.98 -1.26 3.70
N VAL A 64 -6.76 -0.36 2.76
CA VAL A 64 -6.62 -0.63 1.34
C VAL A 64 -5.42 0.14 0.78
N ALA A 65 -4.82 -0.38 -0.30
CA ALA A 65 -3.67 0.28 -0.92
C ALA A 65 -3.76 0.25 -2.44
N ALA A 66 -3.40 1.37 -3.07
CA ALA A 66 -3.05 1.42 -4.48
C ALA A 66 -1.51 1.33 -4.59
N LEU A 67 -1.01 0.27 -5.22
CA LEU A 67 0.42 -0.01 -5.35
C LEU A 67 0.85 0.08 -6.81
N ARG A 68 1.92 0.82 -7.10
CA ARG A 68 2.48 0.86 -8.46
C ARG A 68 3.22 -0.44 -8.75
N THR A 69 2.89 -1.09 -9.87
CA THR A 69 3.53 -2.34 -10.31
C THR A 69 4.79 -2.04 -11.13
N ALA A 70 5.65 -3.05 -11.30
CA ALA A 70 6.84 -2.94 -12.16
C ALA A 70 6.50 -2.65 -13.64
N GLU A 71 5.30 -3.02 -14.07
CA GLU A 71 4.77 -2.77 -15.42
C GLU A 71 4.19 -1.34 -15.57
N GLY A 72 4.21 -0.53 -14.50
CA GLY A 72 3.69 0.83 -14.49
C GLY A 72 2.18 0.94 -14.27
N ARG A 73 1.47 -0.20 -14.11
CA ARG A 73 0.05 -0.26 -13.74
C ARG A 73 -0.13 -0.08 -12.23
N TRP A 74 -1.38 0.00 -11.78
CA TRP A 74 -1.75 0.18 -10.38
C TRP A 74 -2.55 -1.00 -9.85
N ALA A 75 -2.03 -1.67 -8.84
CA ALA A 75 -2.71 -2.75 -8.14
C ALA A 75 -3.56 -2.19 -6.99
N ALA A 76 -4.88 -2.31 -7.13
CA ALA A 76 -5.85 -2.07 -6.06
C ALA A 76 -5.87 -3.27 -5.11
N CYS A 77 -5.51 -3.07 -3.85
CA CYS A 77 -5.33 -4.17 -2.90
C CYS A 77 -6.06 -3.95 -1.57
N ASN A 78 -6.54 -5.05 -0.97
CA ASN A 78 -6.80 -5.08 0.47
C ASN A 78 -5.46 -5.13 1.21
N ALA A 79 -5.20 -4.17 2.08
CA ALA A 79 -3.91 -4.00 2.75
C ALA A 79 -3.96 -4.51 4.20
N PHE A 80 -2.85 -5.08 4.66
CA PHE A 80 -2.69 -5.56 6.02
C PHE A 80 -1.45 -4.90 6.65
N PRO A 81 -1.52 -3.59 6.94
CA PRO A 81 -0.38 -2.82 7.43
C PRO A 81 0.02 -3.19 8.87
N GLU A 82 -0.84 -3.85 9.63
CA GLU A 82 -0.54 -4.27 11.00
C GLU A 82 -0.44 -5.79 11.13
N PRO A 83 0.68 -6.32 11.68
CA PRO A 83 1.90 -5.59 12.04
C PRO A 83 2.71 -5.16 10.82
N CYS A 84 3.39 -4.01 10.91
CA CYS A 84 4.36 -3.56 9.92
C CYS A 84 5.67 -4.35 10.05
N TYR A 85 6.20 -4.83 8.93
CA TYR A 85 7.47 -5.57 8.88
C TYR A 85 8.63 -4.65 8.54
N THR A 86 9.81 -4.91 9.12
CA THR A 86 11.03 -4.12 8.85
C THR A 86 11.76 -4.60 7.60
N THR A 87 11.48 -5.82 7.14
CA THR A 87 12.06 -6.35 5.89
C THR A 87 10.98 -6.79 4.89
N ARG A 88 11.26 -6.58 3.60
CA ARG A 88 10.39 -7.05 2.51
C ARG A 88 10.15 -8.56 2.60
N ARG A 89 11.19 -9.34 2.90
CA ARG A 89 11.12 -10.81 3.02
C ARG A 89 10.13 -11.28 4.09
N GLU A 90 10.02 -10.57 5.20
CA GLU A 90 9.05 -10.91 6.25
C GLU A 90 7.61 -10.66 5.79
N ALA A 91 7.36 -9.52 5.15
CA ALA A 91 6.06 -9.23 4.56
C ALA A 91 5.70 -10.25 3.46
N GLU A 92 6.66 -10.68 2.63
CA GLU A 92 6.45 -11.72 1.62
C GLU A 92 6.09 -13.06 2.24
N ARG A 93 6.79 -13.49 3.30
CA ARG A 93 6.44 -14.73 4.04
C ARG A 93 5.02 -14.69 4.59
N GLN A 94 4.57 -13.53 5.03
CA GLN A 94 3.22 -13.36 5.59
C GLN A 94 2.17 -13.27 4.50
N LEU A 95 2.50 -12.61 3.38
CA LEU A 95 1.68 -12.64 2.17
C LEU A 95 1.41 -14.09 1.73
N GLN A 96 2.44 -14.94 1.66
CA GLN A 96 2.26 -16.35 1.26
C GLN A 96 1.28 -17.12 2.16
N LYS A 97 1.17 -16.76 3.45
CA LYS A 97 0.19 -17.37 4.36
C LYS A 97 -1.23 -16.86 4.11
N LEU A 98 -1.37 -15.61 3.66
CA LEU A 98 -2.65 -14.96 3.35
C LEU A 98 -3.20 -15.36 1.97
N LEU A 99 -2.31 -15.63 1.00
CA LEU A 99 -2.66 -16.09 -0.34
C LEU A 99 -3.22 -17.52 -0.29
N ARG A 100 -4.52 -17.63 -0.05
CA ARG A 100 -5.30 -18.87 -0.17
C ARG A 100 -6.02 -18.88 -1.53
N ARG A 101 -6.17 -20.07 -2.13
CA ARG A 101 -7.04 -20.34 -3.31
C ARG A 101 -6.68 -19.57 -4.59
N GLY A 102 -5.40 -19.47 -4.96
CA GLY A 102 -4.98 -18.87 -6.24
C GLY A 102 -5.05 -17.34 -6.30
N ARG A 103 -5.26 -16.66 -5.17
CA ARG A 103 -5.21 -15.19 -5.10
C ARG A 103 -3.78 -14.70 -5.38
N ARG A 104 -3.69 -13.54 -6.04
CA ARG A 104 -2.43 -12.79 -6.23
C ARG A 104 -2.31 -11.71 -5.16
N GLY A 105 -1.11 -11.22 -4.93
CA GLY A 105 -0.86 -10.13 -4.00
C GLY A 105 0.53 -9.55 -4.16
N TYR A 106 0.75 -8.45 -3.46
CA TYR A 106 1.97 -7.65 -3.51
C TYR A 106 2.43 -7.33 -2.08
N VAL A 107 3.68 -6.88 -1.98
CA VAL A 107 4.19 -6.27 -0.75
C VAL A 107 4.26 -4.76 -0.99
N GLY A 108 3.46 -4.03 -0.22
CA GLY A 108 3.52 -2.58 -0.17
C GLY A 108 4.68 -2.11 0.70
N GLU A 109 5.16 -0.92 0.40
CA GLU A 109 6.26 -0.25 1.11
C GLU A 109 5.75 1.11 1.59
N LEU A 110 5.94 1.38 2.87
CA LEU A 110 5.71 2.68 3.49
C LEU A 110 7.07 3.29 3.78
N ALA A 111 7.30 4.51 3.31
CA ALA A 111 8.39 5.32 3.81
C ALA A 111 8.15 5.56 5.31
N GLY A 112 9.14 5.29 6.15
CA GLY A 112 9.10 5.72 7.55
C GLY A 112 8.95 7.24 7.57
N GLY A 113 7.90 7.74 8.21
CA GLY A 113 7.52 9.15 8.15
C GLY A 113 8.59 10.09 8.69
N VAL A 114 8.66 11.26 8.04
CA VAL A 114 9.36 12.49 8.44
C VAL A 114 8.76 13.07 9.72
#